data_AF-A0A958XZM2-F1
#
_entry.id   AF-A0A958XZM2-F1
#
_cell.length_a   1.000
_cell.length_b   1.000
_cell.length_c   1.000
_cell.angle_alpha   90.00
_cell.angle_beta   90.00
_cell.angle_gamma   90.00
#
_symmetry.space_group_name_H-M   'P 1'
#
loop_
_entity.id
_entity.type
_entity.pdbx_description
1 polymer ?
#
loop_
_entity_poly.entity_id
_entity_poly.type
_entity_poly.pdbx_seq_one_letter_code
_entity_poly.pdbx_strand_id
1 'polypeptide(L)'
;MEDGNKWLVENLRYPTFDGNGNPTSWAYQGTDGSAPYGLLYTQEAAINLCPLLGNGWRLPTGDEWHNLGAIYGEWMPGIKNPSAFQTLLDPMYGEGYGTSGFNAVLGGTRAIFPDAPPDYQSLGIKGFYWSGTTNDPTNVVYGKSYYFYSYPTWGDYWLTWAWIGAKEGQSCRCVFTPNPE
;
A
#
# COMPACT_ATOMS: atom_id res chain seq x y z
N MET A 1 3.86 14.71 8.08
CA MET A 1 5.21 14.11 8.03
C MET A 1 6.15 15.10 7.34
N GLU A 2 7.44 14.79 7.19
CA GLU A 2 8.40 15.68 6.52
C GLU A 2 8.01 16.05 5.09
N ASP A 3 7.19 15.23 4.44
CA ASP A 3 6.63 15.46 3.10
C ASP A 3 5.45 16.43 3.06
N GLY A 4 5.09 17.04 4.19
CA GLY A 4 3.97 17.97 4.32
C GLY A 4 2.58 17.32 4.31
N ASN A 5 2.51 16.01 4.04
CA ASN A 5 1.25 15.29 3.98
C ASN A 5 0.85 14.72 5.35
N LYS A 6 -0.44 14.44 5.48
CA LYS A 6 -1.02 13.69 6.61
C LYS A 6 -1.41 12.30 6.11
N TRP A 7 -0.67 11.29 6.53
CA TRP A 7 -0.91 9.89 6.17
C TRP A 7 -1.65 9.16 7.30
N LEU A 8 -2.44 8.16 6.94
CA LEU A 8 -2.82 7.15 7.93
C LEU A 8 -1.59 6.37 8.37
N VAL A 9 -1.50 6.10 9.67
CA VAL A 9 -0.39 5.31 10.25
C VAL A 9 -0.71 3.82 10.35
N GLU A 10 -1.98 3.44 10.18
CA GLU A 10 -2.40 2.04 10.10
C GLU A 10 -3.10 1.76 8.75
N ASN A 11 -2.92 0.54 8.24
CA ASN A 11 -3.70 0.07 7.11
C ASN A 11 -5.17 -0.15 7.50
N LEU A 12 -6.07 0.16 6.58
CA LEU A 12 -7.50 0.02 6.79
C LEU A 12 -7.92 -1.45 6.93
N ARG A 13 -8.93 -1.69 7.79
CA ARG A 13 -9.48 -3.02 8.09
C ARG A 13 -11.00 -3.12 7.89
N TYR A 14 -11.55 -2.28 7.03
CA TYR A 14 -12.99 -2.24 6.76
C TYR A 14 -13.36 -3.21 5.63
N PRO A 15 -14.18 -4.23 5.87
CA PRO A 15 -14.61 -5.13 4.81
C PRO A 15 -15.40 -4.39 3.72
N THR A 16 -15.09 -4.66 2.46
CA THR A 16 -15.79 -4.11 1.29
C THR A 16 -16.34 -5.22 0.40
N PHE A 17 -17.42 -4.91 -0.31
CA PHE A 17 -18.14 -5.82 -1.20
C PHE A 17 -18.47 -5.13 -2.52
N ASP A 18 -18.63 -5.89 -3.60
CA ASP A 18 -19.18 -5.39 -4.87
C ASP A 18 -20.71 -5.30 -4.83
N GLY A 19 -21.33 -4.78 -5.90
CA GLY A 19 -22.80 -4.65 -6.00
C GLY A 19 -23.59 -5.97 -5.98
N ASN A 20 -22.90 -7.11 -6.11
CA ASN A 20 -23.50 -8.45 -6.03
C ASN A 20 -23.25 -9.11 -4.66
N GLY A 21 -22.61 -8.41 -3.72
CA GLY A 21 -22.27 -8.92 -2.40
C GLY A 21 -21.02 -9.80 -2.36
N ASN A 22 -20.19 -9.83 -3.41
CA ASN A 22 -18.92 -10.54 -3.36
C ASN A 22 -17.86 -9.70 -2.63
N PRO A 23 -17.00 -10.29 -1.78
CA PRO A 23 -15.94 -9.55 -1.11
C PRO A 23 -14.98 -8.90 -2.12
N THR A 24 -14.62 -7.65 -1.88
CA THR A 24 -13.56 -6.89 -2.61
C THR A 24 -12.39 -6.53 -1.70
N SER A 25 -12.42 -7.04 -0.47
CA SER A 25 -11.35 -6.98 0.50
C SER A 25 -11.15 -8.34 1.16
N TRP A 26 -9.91 -8.68 1.51
CA TRP A 26 -9.58 -9.97 2.11
C TRP A 26 -8.54 -9.83 3.22
N ALA A 27 -8.71 -10.61 4.27
CA ALA A 27 -7.64 -10.95 5.19
C ALA A 27 -6.76 -12.06 4.59
N TYR A 28 -5.67 -12.39 5.26
CA TYR A 28 -4.71 -13.40 4.82
C TYR A 28 -5.22 -14.80 5.10
N GLN A 29 -5.12 -15.72 4.11
CA GLN A 29 -5.40 -17.17 4.21
C GLN A 29 -6.41 -17.60 5.29
N GLY A 30 -7.62 -17.03 5.28
CA GLY A 30 -8.72 -17.46 6.17
C GLY A 30 -8.53 -17.17 7.66
N THR A 31 -7.54 -16.36 8.04
CA THR A 31 -7.39 -15.88 9.41
C THR A 31 -8.21 -14.61 9.62
N ASP A 32 -8.69 -14.42 10.85
CA ASP A 32 -9.08 -13.12 11.44
C ASP A 32 -7.91 -12.11 11.50
N GLY A 33 -6.70 -12.57 11.17
CA GLY A 33 -5.38 -11.94 11.18
C GLY A 33 -5.13 -10.80 10.19
N SER A 34 -6.07 -9.86 10.08
CA SER A 34 -5.77 -8.52 9.52
C SER A 34 -4.82 -7.72 10.42
N ALA A 35 -4.59 -8.14 11.67
CA ALA A 35 -3.55 -7.55 12.50
C ALA A 35 -2.20 -8.25 12.23
N PRO A 36 -1.09 -7.51 12.08
CA PRO A 36 -0.98 -6.05 12.05
C PRO A 36 -1.13 -5.43 10.64
N TYR A 37 -1.37 -6.24 9.60
CA TYR A 37 -1.15 -5.86 8.21
C TYR A 37 -2.28 -5.05 7.52
N GLY A 38 -3.48 -5.00 8.09
CA GLY A 38 -4.68 -4.49 7.43
C GLY A 38 -5.43 -5.56 6.62
N LEU A 39 -6.40 -5.11 5.81
CA LEU A 39 -6.97 -5.92 4.73
C LEU A 39 -6.33 -5.57 3.39
N LEU A 40 -6.42 -6.52 2.45
CA LEU A 40 -6.04 -6.35 1.07
C LEU A 40 -7.28 -6.03 0.23
N TYR A 41 -7.27 -4.96 -0.53
CA TYR A 41 -8.40 -4.43 -1.30
C TYR A 41 -8.15 -4.52 -2.79
N THR A 42 -9.20 -4.68 -3.59
CA THR A 42 -9.14 -4.32 -5.01
C THR A 42 -8.85 -2.82 -5.17
N GLN A 43 -8.37 -2.42 -6.34
CA GLN A 43 -8.06 -1.00 -6.58
C GLN A 43 -9.30 -0.12 -6.46
N GLU A 44 -10.42 -0.55 -7.05
CA GLU A 44 -11.71 0.14 -6.99
C GLU A 44 -12.20 0.31 -5.55
N ALA A 45 -12.10 -0.75 -4.73
CA ALA A 45 -12.47 -0.68 -3.33
C ALA A 45 -11.57 0.33 -2.58
N ALA A 46 -10.26 0.32 -2.83
CA ALA A 46 -9.33 1.25 -2.19
C ALA A 46 -9.59 2.72 -2.57
N ILE A 47 -9.92 3.00 -3.84
CA ILE A 47 -10.28 4.34 -4.33
C ILE A 47 -11.51 4.86 -3.58
N ASN A 48 -12.52 4.02 -3.41
CA ASN A 48 -13.78 4.40 -2.80
C ASN A 48 -13.73 4.45 -1.27
N LEU A 49 -12.78 3.74 -0.65
CA LEU A 49 -12.71 3.60 0.81
C LEU A 49 -12.13 4.84 1.51
N CYS A 50 -11.07 5.44 0.96
CA CYS A 50 -10.42 6.59 1.59
C CYS A 50 -11.36 7.80 1.79
N PRO A 51 -12.21 8.19 0.81
CA PRO A 51 -13.17 9.28 1.00
C PRO A 51 -14.18 9.07 2.14
N LEU A 52 -14.45 7.81 2.54
CA LEU A 52 -15.35 7.51 3.66
C LEU A 52 -14.78 7.92 5.03
N LEU A 53 -13.48 8.19 5.11
CA LEU A 53 -12.83 8.72 6.32
C LEU A 53 -13.14 10.22 6.56
N GLY A 54 -13.75 10.88 5.59
CA GLY A 54 -14.12 12.29 5.63
C GLY A 54 -13.55 13.09 4.46
N ASN A 55 -14.07 14.31 4.28
CA ASN A 55 -13.64 15.19 3.21
C ASN A 55 -12.12 15.46 3.26
N GLY A 56 -11.45 15.37 2.10
CA GLY A 56 -10.00 15.54 1.97
C GLY A 56 -9.18 14.24 2.06
N TRP A 57 -9.77 13.12 2.52
CA TRP A 57 -9.10 11.81 2.48
C TRP A 57 -9.24 11.14 1.12
N ARG A 58 -8.12 10.64 0.59
CA ARG A 58 -8.08 9.93 -0.69
C ARG A 58 -6.92 8.95 -0.75
N LEU A 59 -6.87 8.15 -1.81
CA LEU A 59 -5.65 7.43 -2.13
C LEU A 59 -4.54 8.41 -2.56
N PRO A 60 -3.28 8.09 -2.23
CA PRO A 60 -2.11 8.86 -2.62
C PRO A 60 -1.85 8.80 -4.12
N THR A 61 -1.48 9.94 -4.72
CA THR A 61 -1.04 10.04 -6.11
C THR A 61 0.37 9.48 -6.26
N GLY A 62 0.76 9.20 -7.50
CA GLY A 62 2.13 8.80 -7.81
C GLY A 62 3.17 9.85 -7.41
N ASP A 63 2.82 11.13 -7.45
CA ASP A 63 3.71 12.24 -7.06
C ASP A 63 3.91 12.29 -5.55
N GLU A 64 2.87 12.00 -4.76
CA GLU A 64 3.00 11.91 -3.30
C GLU A 64 3.85 10.73 -2.88
N TRP A 65 3.68 9.57 -3.53
CA TRP A 65 4.59 8.43 -3.33
C TRP A 65 6.02 8.77 -3.72
N HIS A 66 6.20 9.51 -4.81
CA HIS A 66 7.52 9.95 -5.26
C HIS A 66 8.16 10.93 -4.26
N ASN A 67 7.42 11.93 -3.79
CA ASN A 67 7.88 12.90 -2.81
C ASN A 67 8.23 12.23 -1.47
N LEU A 68 7.40 11.28 -1.00
CA LEU A 68 7.68 10.47 0.17
C LEU A 68 9.02 9.73 -0.01
N GLY A 69 9.22 9.05 -1.15
CA GLY A 69 10.48 8.38 -1.44
C GLY A 69 11.67 9.34 -1.48
N ALA A 70 11.52 10.51 -2.11
CA ALA A 70 12.58 11.50 -2.28
C ALA A 70 13.11 12.04 -0.94
N ILE A 71 12.22 12.32 0.01
CA ILE A 71 12.60 12.87 1.31
C ILE A 71 13.38 11.87 2.16
N TYR A 72 12.97 10.59 2.13
CA TYR A 72 13.60 9.61 3.01
C TYR A 72 14.82 8.93 2.39
N GLY A 73 15.03 8.93 1.08
CA GLY A 73 16.28 8.40 0.50
C GLY A 73 16.30 7.99 -0.98
N GLU A 74 15.32 8.46 -1.76
CA GLU A 74 15.18 8.49 -3.23
C GLU A 74 14.78 7.22 -4.01
N TRP A 75 14.15 7.55 -5.15
CA TRP A 75 13.30 6.76 -6.05
C TRP A 75 14.04 6.42 -7.35
N MET A 76 15.02 5.52 -7.33
CA MET A 76 15.59 4.98 -8.58
C MET A 76 16.06 3.55 -8.41
N PRO A 77 15.80 2.61 -9.34
CA PRO A 77 16.41 1.28 -9.32
C PRO A 77 17.95 1.41 -9.38
N GLY A 78 18.66 0.93 -8.35
CA GLY A 78 20.12 0.89 -8.29
C GLY A 78 20.81 1.51 -7.07
N ILE A 79 20.14 2.35 -6.27
CA ILE A 79 20.69 2.91 -5.01
C ILE A 79 20.12 2.23 -3.75
N LYS A 80 21.01 1.63 -2.94
CA LYS A 80 20.66 1.01 -1.64
C LYS A 80 20.68 2.06 -0.53
N ASN A 81 19.55 2.38 0.09
CA ASN A 81 19.51 3.21 1.30
C ASN A 81 18.76 2.51 2.45
N PRO A 82 19.48 1.70 3.25
CA PRO A 82 18.91 0.97 4.39
C PRO A 82 18.14 1.82 5.39
N SER A 83 18.73 2.96 5.75
CA SER A 83 18.19 3.85 6.77
C SER A 83 16.85 4.45 6.34
N ALA A 84 16.78 4.94 5.10
CA ALA A 84 15.58 5.50 4.47
C ALA A 84 14.34 4.60 4.54
N PHE A 85 14.58 3.32 4.31
CA PHE A 85 13.52 2.33 4.29
C PHE A 85 13.10 1.93 5.71
N GLN A 86 14.07 1.76 6.62
CA GLN A 86 13.79 1.46 8.02
C GLN A 86 12.95 2.55 8.66
N THR A 87 13.23 3.83 8.38
CA THR A 87 12.44 4.94 8.93
C THR A 87 10.98 4.92 8.46
N LEU A 88 10.68 4.44 7.25
CA LEU A 88 9.34 4.36 6.68
C LEU A 88 8.53 3.12 7.12
N LEU A 89 9.21 2.03 7.49
CA LEU A 89 8.56 0.81 7.93
C LEU A 89 7.97 0.92 9.34
N ASP A 90 7.08 0.00 9.70
CA ASP A 90 6.47 -0.04 11.03
C ASP A 90 7.46 -0.38 12.17
N PRO A 91 7.34 0.22 13.37
CA PRO A 91 8.19 -0.10 14.52
C PRO A 91 8.20 -1.58 14.93
N MET A 92 7.19 -2.38 14.56
CA MET A 92 7.13 -3.81 14.85
C MET A 92 8.33 -4.60 14.28
N TYR A 93 9.03 -4.05 13.28
CA TYR A 93 10.16 -4.72 12.62
C TYR A 93 11.48 -4.61 13.40
N GLY A 94 11.55 -3.77 14.43
CA GLY A 94 12.69 -3.71 15.34
C GLY A 94 13.12 -2.29 15.73
N GLU A 95 14.14 -2.23 16.58
CA GLU A 95 14.74 -0.97 16.99
C GLU A 95 15.33 -0.22 15.79
N GLY A 96 15.05 1.08 15.69
CA GLY A 96 15.47 1.93 14.57
C GLY A 96 14.48 2.00 13.39
N TYR A 97 13.41 1.20 13.39
CA TYR A 97 12.35 1.27 12.39
C TYR A 97 11.25 2.30 12.79
N GLY A 98 10.53 2.83 11.81
CA GLY A 98 9.31 3.65 12.02
C GLY A 98 9.52 5.05 12.55
N THR A 99 10.74 5.58 12.45
CA THR A 99 11.07 6.93 12.92
C THR A 99 10.41 8.05 12.10
N SER A 100 9.92 7.78 10.89
CA SER A 100 9.18 8.75 10.05
C SER A 100 7.71 8.94 10.46
N GLY A 101 7.14 7.97 11.18
CA GLY A 101 5.70 7.88 11.45
C GLY A 101 4.84 7.42 10.28
N PHE A 102 5.42 7.00 9.14
CA PHE A 102 4.66 6.44 8.01
C PHE A 102 4.07 5.06 8.34
N ASN A 103 4.83 4.24 9.05
CA ASN A 103 4.47 2.90 9.52
C ASN A 103 3.97 1.97 8.40
N ALA A 104 4.79 1.82 7.36
CA ALA A 104 4.55 0.82 6.32
C ALA A 104 4.70 -0.59 6.88
N VAL A 105 3.67 -1.40 6.66
CA VAL A 105 3.66 -2.83 6.96
C VAL A 105 3.89 -3.63 5.68
N LEU A 106 4.63 -4.74 5.79
CA LEU A 106 4.90 -5.68 4.72
C LEU A 106 3.76 -6.70 4.59
N GLY A 107 2.57 -6.20 4.26
CA GLY A 107 1.33 -6.97 4.18
C GLY A 107 1.17 -7.81 2.92
N GLY A 108 2.18 -8.04 2.09
CA GLY A 108 2.05 -8.86 0.88
C GLY A 108 0.95 -8.41 -0.09
N THR A 109 0.46 -9.38 -0.87
CA THR A 109 -0.57 -9.22 -1.92
C THR A 109 -1.48 -10.45 -1.96
N ARG A 110 -2.68 -10.29 -2.52
CA ARG A 110 -3.55 -11.39 -2.98
C ARG A 110 -3.55 -11.40 -4.51
N ALA A 111 -2.73 -12.28 -5.08
CA ALA A 111 -2.57 -12.43 -6.52
C ALA A 111 -3.72 -13.26 -7.13
N ILE A 112 -4.08 -12.95 -8.37
CA ILE A 112 -5.06 -13.70 -9.16
C ILE A 112 -4.32 -14.36 -10.32
N PHE A 113 -4.57 -15.65 -10.52
CA PHE A 113 -4.04 -16.41 -11.65
C PHE A 113 -5.19 -16.95 -12.51
N PRO A 114 -5.05 -17.00 -13.85
CA PRO A 114 -6.13 -17.44 -14.73
C PRO A 114 -6.68 -18.83 -14.42
N ASP A 115 -5.82 -19.77 -14.01
CA ASP A 115 -6.15 -21.18 -13.87
C ASP A 115 -5.97 -21.72 -12.44
N ALA A 116 -5.94 -20.84 -11.43
CA ALA A 116 -5.76 -21.23 -10.04
C ALA A 116 -6.56 -20.33 -9.08
N PRO A 117 -6.89 -20.85 -7.88
CA PRO A 117 -7.43 -20.01 -6.81
C PRO A 117 -6.49 -18.84 -6.50
N PRO A 118 -7.04 -17.71 -6.00
CA PRO A 118 -6.22 -16.59 -5.54
C PRO A 118 -5.23 -17.02 -4.47
N ASP A 119 -4.01 -16.52 -4.57
CA ASP A 119 -2.91 -16.86 -3.67
C ASP A 119 -2.45 -15.63 -2.88
N TYR A 120 -1.98 -15.84 -1.66
CA TYR A 120 -1.47 -14.78 -0.79
C TYR A 120 0.05 -14.87 -0.76
N GLN A 121 0.71 -13.80 -1.20
CA GLN A 121 2.14 -13.84 -1.47
C GLN A 121 2.89 -12.75 -0.71
N SER A 122 4.16 -13.04 -0.40
CA SER A 122 5.13 -12.08 0.14
C SER A 122 4.76 -11.44 1.47
N LEU A 123 3.92 -12.10 2.28
CA LEU A 123 3.61 -11.63 3.64
C LEU A 123 4.89 -11.55 4.48
N GLY A 124 5.10 -10.41 5.14
CA GLY A 124 6.31 -10.11 5.91
C GLY A 124 7.54 -9.77 5.06
N ILE A 125 7.43 -9.83 3.73
CA ILE A 125 8.54 -9.62 2.79
C ILE A 125 8.31 -8.38 1.92
N LYS A 126 7.09 -8.21 1.39
CA LYS A 126 6.67 -7.06 0.59
C LYS A 126 5.50 -6.36 1.22
N GLY A 127 5.38 -5.05 1.04
CA GLY A 127 4.16 -4.31 1.37
C GLY A 127 3.71 -3.54 0.14
N PHE A 128 2.61 -3.96 -0.49
CA PHE A 128 2.07 -3.31 -1.68
C PHE A 128 0.92 -2.38 -1.31
N TYR A 129 0.92 -1.19 -1.90
CA TYR A 129 0.00 -0.11 -1.61
C TYR A 129 -0.59 0.45 -2.90
N TRP A 130 -1.91 0.60 -2.98
CA TRP A 130 -2.54 1.22 -4.13
C TRP A 130 -2.23 2.71 -4.22
N SER A 131 -2.07 3.20 -5.45
CA SER A 131 -2.09 4.63 -5.77
C SER A 131 -3.44 5.02 -6.38
N GLY A 132 -3.86 6.26 -6.12
CA GLY A 132 -4.99 6.89 -6.79
C GLY A 132 -4.70 7.28 -8.25
N THR A 133 -3.45 7.17 -8.69
CA THR A 133 -3.09 7.38 -10.11
C THR A 133 -3.54 6.18 -10.94
N THR A 134 -4.53 6.40 -11.80
CA THR A 134 -5.01 5.43 -12.81
C THR A 134 -4.45 5.78 -14.19
N ASN A 135 -4.11 4.78 -15.01
CA ASN A 135 -3.81 4.99 -16.43
C ASN A 135 -5.05 5.25 -17.28
N ASP A 136 -6.20 4.68 -16.90
CA ASP A 136 -7.50 4.87 -17.54
C ASP A 136 -8.62 4.71 -16.49
N PRO A 137 -9.24 5.81 -16.01
CA PRO A 137 -10.29 5.73 -15.00
C PRO A 137 -11.60 5.10 -15.52
N THR A 138 -11.72 4.88 -16.84
CA THR A 138 -12.93 4.31 -17.48
C THR A 138 -12.81 2.82 -17.76
N ASN A 139 -11.59 2.28 -17.79
CA ASN A 139 -11.33 0.85 -18.01
C ASN A 139 -10.10 0.38 -17.24
N VAL A 140 -10.27 0.28 -15.92
CA VAL A 140 -9.17 -0.05 -15.01
C VAL A 140 -8.92 -1.56 -14.99
N VAL A 141 -8.19 -2.07 -15.99
CA VAL A 141 -7.69 -3.46 -15.98
C VAL A 141 -6.51 -3.59 -15.00
N TYR A 142 -5.70 -2.53 -14.89
CA TYR A 142 -4.53 -2.49 -14.02
C TYR A 142 -4.51 -1.23 -13.15
N GLY A 143 -4.02 -1.37 -11.93
CA GLY A 143 -3.75 -0.29 -11.01
C GLY A 143 -2.27 -0.07 -10.78
N LYS A 144 -1.88 1.19 -10.52
CA LYS A 144 -0.52 1.49 -10.08
C LYS A 144 -0.40 1.18 -8.60
N SER A 145 0.49 0.27 -8.24
CA SER A 145 0.82 -0.03 -6.85
C SER A 145 2.27 0.31 -6.57
N TYR A 146 2.53 0.96 -5.43
CA TYR A 146 3.86 1.18 -4.89
C TYR A 146 4.14 0.12 -3.84
N TYR A 147 5.37 -0.38 -3.77
CA TYR A 147 5.69 -1.44 -2.83
C TYR A 147 7.04 -1.27 -2.15
N PHE A 148 7.05 -1.70 -0.89
CA PHE A 148 8.20 -1.86 -0.01
C PHE A 148 8.67 -3.30 -0.08
N TYR A 149 9.98 -3.52 0.01
CA TYR A 149 10.58 -4.83 -0.20
C TYR A 149 11.73 -5.11 0.78
N SER A 150 11.72 -6.26 1.46
CA SER A 150 12.76 -6.75 2.39
C SER A 150 13.35 -8.13 1.99
N TYR A 151 14.64 -8.22 1.63
CA TYR A 151 15.44 -9.43 1.41
C TYR A 151 16.63 -9.43 2.39
N PRO A 152 16.55 -10.23 3.48
CA PRO A 152 17.63 -10.32 4.47
C PRO A 152 19.01 -10.68 3.89
N THR A 153 19.04 -11.35 2.74
CA THR A 153 20.25 -11.91 2.12
C THR A 153 20.95 -10.98 1.13
N TRP A 154 20.28 -9.98 0.56
CA TRP A 154 20.84 -9.11 -0.50
C TRP A 154 20.89 -7.63 -0.09
N GLY A 155 20.35 -7.33 1.09
CA GLY A 155 19.94 -5.99 1.52
C GLY A 155 18.55 -5.67 1.00
N ASP A 156 17.71 -5.09 1.86
CA ASP A 156 16.32 -4.71 1.58
C ASP A 156 16.28 -3.40 0.74
N TYR A 157 15.21 -2.61 0.86
CA TYR A 157 15.26 -1.14 0.80
C TYR A 157 14.75 -0.43 -0.47
N TRP A 158 13.65 -0.87 -1.07
CA TRP A 158 13.10 -0.19 -2.26
C TRP A 158 11.62 0.16 -2.10
N LEU A 159 11.30 1.44 -2.27
CA LEU A 159 9.98 1.93 -2.68
C LEU A 159 9.99 2.05 -4.21
N THR A 160 9.39 1.09 -4.89
CA THR A 160 9.21 1.14 -6.35
C THR A 160 7.74 0.91 -6.70
N TRP A 161 7.39 0.83 -7.98
CA TRP A 161 6.01 0.65 -8.42
C TRP A 161 5.88 -0.44 -9.48
N ALA A 162 4.66 -0.96 -9.61
CA ALA A 162 4.27 -1.87 -10.66
C ALA A 162 2.81 -1.61 -11.08
N TRP A 163 2.48 -2.01 -12.30
CA TRP A 163 1.09 -2.18 -12.71
C TRP A 163 0.62 -3.57 -12.28
N ILE A 164 -0.41 -3.61 -11.47
CA ILE A 164 -0.96 -4.82 -10.85
C ILE A 164 -2.40 -4.98 -11.31
N GLY A 165 -2.89 -6.21 -11.49
CA GLY A 165 -4.28 -6.42 -11.91
C GLY A 165 -5.24 -5.74 -10.94
N ALA A 166 -6.17 -4.92 -11.43
CA ALA A 166 -7.03 -4.08 -10.58
C ALA A 166 -7.95 -4.87 -9.63
N LYS A 167 -8.13 -6.18 -9.92
CA LYS A 167 -8.88 -7.13 -9.10
C LYS A 167 -8.02 -7.89 -8.07
N GLU A 168 -6.69 -7.77 -8.13
CA GLU A 168 -5.80 -8.28 -7.08
C GLU A 168 -5.96 -7.48 -5.78
N GLY A 169 -5.56 -8.07 -4.65
CA GLY A 169 -5.66 -7.43 -3.34
C GLY A 169 -4.34 -6.79 -2.89
N GLN A 170 -4.32 -5.48 -2.68
CA GLN A 170 -3.19 -4.72 -2.11
C GLN A 170 -3.62 -3.92 -0.88
N SER A 171 -2.66 -3.45 -0.09
CA SER A 171 -2.96 -2.60 1.07
C SER A 171 -3.52 -1.24 0.64
N CYS A 172 -4.37 -0.66 1.50
CA CYS A 172 -4.90 0.69 1.33
C CYS A 172 -4.33 1.62 2.41
N ARG A 173 -3.62 2.66 1.96
CA ARG A 173 -3.02 3.72 2.79
C ARG A 173 -3.51 5.06 2.29
N CYS A 174 -4.34 5.73 3.09
CA CYS A 174 -4.93 7.00 2.69
C CYS A 174 -4.04 8.18 3.08
N VAL A 175 -4.13 9.24 2.28
CA VAL A 175 -3.52 10.53 2.54
C VAL A 175 -4.61 11.59 2.62
N PHE A 176 -4.44 12.55 3.53
CA PHE A 176 -5.30 13.71 3.67
C PHE A 176 -4.65 14.91 2.99
N THR A 177 -5.37 15.49 2.05
CA THR A 177 -5.07 16.80 1.47
C THR A 177 -6.20 17.74 1.82
N PRO A 178 -5.95 18.85 2.53
CA PRO A 178 -7.00 19.84 2.75
C PRO A 178 -7.44 20.38 1.39
N ASN A 179 -8.75 20.44 1.15
CA ASN A 179 -9.25 21.17 -0.02
C ASN A 179 -8.78 22.63 0.09
N PRO A 180 -8.32 23.26 -1.00
CA PRO A 180 -8.14 24.71 -0.99
C PRO A 180 -9.49 25.34 -0.63
N GLU A 181 -9.48 26.19 0.39
CA GLU A 181 -10.63 27.01 0.82
C GLU A 181 -11.11 27.94 -0.31
#